data_AF-A0A553KXL6-F1
#
_entry.id   AF-A0A553KXL6-F1
#
_cell.length_a   1.000
_cell.length_b   1.000
_cell.length_c   1.000
_cell.angle_alpha   90.00
_cell.angle_beta   90.00
_cell.angle_gamma   90.00
#
_symmetry.space_group_name_H-M   'P 1'
#
loop_
_entity.id
_entity.type
_entity.pdbx_description
1 polymer ?
#
loop_
_entity_poly.entity_id
_entity_poly.type
_entity_poly.pdbx_seq_one_letter_code
_entity_poly.pdbx_strand_id
1 'polypeptide(L)'
;MGIFSRFTDIVNSNINSLLDKAEDPEKMVRLIIQEMEDTLVEVRSASAKTLANKKDISSQITKLQNEAEDWQYKAELALNKDREDLARAALQEKKKCTEHSEVLAKELAVIDEQIGKLQGEIGQLQEKLADAKARQKTIIMRQKTVSSRLEVKRTLDNSKVDAAMGRFEQYERKIDDLESQVEAYDLGKKTLADEFADLESDDKIDDELAALKKKVQTKPTKAKTAASKAKK
;
A
#
# COMPACT_ATOMS: atom_id res chain seq x y z
N MET A 1 3.57 0.67 33.83
CA MET A 1 2.78 -0.56 33.59
C MET A 1 3.72 -1.76 33.69
N GLY A 2 3.32 -2.84 34.36
CA GLY A 2 4.15 -4.04 34.50
C GLY A 2 4.24 -4.85 33.20
N ILE A 3 5.29 -5.66 33.06
CA ILE A 3 5.53 -6.53 31.88
C ILE A 3 4.34 -7.46 31.59
N PHE A 4 3.71 -7.99 32.64
CA PHE A 4 2.55 -8.87 32.55
C PHE A 4 1.27 -8.14 32.13
N SER A 5 1.12 -6.87 32.51
CA SER A 5 0.01 -6.03 32.04
C SER A 5 0.12 -5.83 30.54
N ARG A 6 1.31 -5.44 30.05
CA ARG A 6 1.57 -5.26 28.62
C ARG A 6 1.33 -6.55 27.83
N PHE A 7 1.85 -7.68 28.32
CA PHE A 7 1.60 -8.98 27.71
C PHE A 7 0.09 -9.29 27.61
N THR A 8 -0.65 -9.11 28.70
CA THR A 8 -2.10 -9.37 28.74
C THR A 8 -2.86 -8.49 27.76
N ASP A 9 -2.51 -7.20 27.70
CA ASP A 9 -3.09 -6.25 26.77
C ASP A 9 -2.80 -6.65 25.32
N ILE A 10 -1.57 -7.06 25.02
CA ILE A 10 -1.15 -7.52 23.69
C ILE A 10 -1.91 -8.79 23.26
N VAL A 11 -1.93 -9.82 24.11
CA VAL A 11 -2.55 -11.11 23.78
C VAL A 11 -4.07 -10.96 23.63
N ASN A 12 -4.70 -10.15 24.49
CA ASN A 12 -6.14 -9.90 24.43
C ASN A 12 -6.53 -8.84 23.39
N SER A 13 -5.58 -8.04 22.91
CA SER A 13 -5.86 -7.04 21.88
C SER A 13 -6.36 -7.72 20.60
N ASN A 14 -7.48 -7.23 20.10
CA ASN A 14 -7.89 -7.55 18.74
C ASN A 14 -7.19 -6.57 17.80
N ILE A 15 -6.14 -7.04 17.13
CA ILE A 15 -5.38 -6.26 16.15
C ILE A 15 -6.29 -5.61 15.10
N ASN A 16 -7.41 -6.25 14.72
CA ASN A 16 -8.38 -5.64 13.78
C ASN A 16 -9.01 -4.37 14.37
N SER A 17 -9.44 -4.43 15.63
CA SER A 17 -10.06 -3.27 16.29
C SER A 17 -9.11 -2.08 16.48
N LEU A 18 -7.81 -2.37 16.64
CA LEU A 18 -6.76 -1.35 16.71
C LEU A 18 -6.49 -0.72 15.33
N LEU A 19 -6.60 -1.51 14.26
CA LEU A 19 -6.41 -1.05 12.89
C LEU A 19 -7.57 -0.22 12.36
N ASP A 20 -8.81 -0.54 12.75
CA ASP A 20 -10.01 0.14 12.28
C ASP A 20 -10.07 1.63 12.68
N LYS A 21 -9.29 2.04 13.70
CA LYS A 21 -9.22 3.40 14.22
C LYS A 21 -7.90 4.12 13.88
N ALA A 22 -6.99 3.46 13.19
CA ALA A 22 -5.66 3.99 12.91
C ALA A 22 -5.66 4.85 11.64
N GLU A 23 -5.16 6.09 11.73
CA GLU A 23 -4.88 6.93 10.54
C GLU A 23 -3.78 6.31 9.66
N ASP A 24 -2.76 5.69 10.28
CA ASP A 24 -1.69 4.97 9.60
C ASP A 24 -1.61 3.51 10.12
N PRO A 25 -2.34 2.58 9.48
CA PRO A 25 -2.36 1.17 9.88
C PRO A 25 -1.01 0.47 9.69
N GLU A 26 -0.17 0.92 8.75
CA GLU A 26 1.15 0.31 8.53
C GLU A 26 2.09 0.60 9.70
N LYS A 27 2.16 1.87 10.12
CA LYS A 27 2.97 2.30 11.25
C LYS A 27 2.48 1.68 12.56
N MET A 28 1.17 1.62 12.77
CA MET A 28 0.59 1.01 13.98
C MET A 28 0.94 -0.46 14.12
N VAL A 29 0.81 -1.27 13.06
CA VAL A 29 1.19 -2.70 13.13
C VAL A 29 2.69 -2.86 13.38
N ARG A 30 3.53 -1.99 12.80
CA ARG A 30 4.98 -2.01 13.04
C ARG A 30 5.31 -1.75 14.51
N LEU A 31 4.67 -0.76 15.13
CA LEU A 31 4.85 -0.46 16.56
C LEU A 31 4.39 -1.61 17.46
N ILE A 32 3.24 -2.21 17.15
CA ILE A 32 2.74 -3.38 17.88
C ILE A 32 3.73 -4.54 17.79
N ILE A 33 4.23 -4.85 16.58
CA ILE A 33 5.24 -5.91 16.40
C ILE A 33 6.48 -5.63 17.22
N GLN A 34 6.97 -4.39 17.22
CA GLN A 34 8.14 -4.01 18.02
C GLN A 34 7.88 -4.21 19.51
N GLU A 35 6.73 -3.76 20.03
CA GLU A 35 6.38 -3.93 21.44
C GLU A 35 6.24 -5.41 21.84
N MET A 36 5.72 -6.24 20.94
CA MET A 36 5.67 -7.70 21.11
C MET A 36 7.06 -8.33 21.12
N GLU A 37 7.97 -7.89 20.26
CA GLU A 37 9.36 -8.35 20.22
C GLU A 37 10.11 -7.97 21.50
N ASP A 38 9.97 -6.72 21.96
CA ASP A 38 10.56 -6.24 23.21
C ASP A 38 10.03 -7.03 24.41
N THR A 39 8.70 -7.21 24.48
CA THR A 39 8.07 -8.01 25.54
C THR A 39 8.54 -9.46 25.50
N LEU A 40 8.72 -10.05 24.32
CA LEU A 40 9.22 -11.41 24.17
C LEU A 40 10.65 -11.56 24.69
N VAL A 41 11.52 -10.57 24.45
CA VAL A 41 12.88 -10.55 24.97
C VAL A 41 12.88 -10.45 26.50
N GLU A 42 12.05 -9.57 27.05
CA GLU A 42 11.92 -9.41 28.51
C GLU A 42 11.43 -10.69 29.18
N VAL A 43 10.36 -11.31 28.67
CA VAL A 43 9.80 -12.54 29.23
C VAL A 43 10.81 -13.68 29.13
N ARG A 44 11.55 -13.80 28.00
CA ARG A 44 12.65 -14.78 27.88
C ARG A 44 13.76 -14.55 28.89
N SER A 45 14.12 -13.30 29.17
CA SER A 45 15.11 -12.96 30.20
C SER A 45 14.62 -13.35 31.59
N ALA A 46 13.36 -13.05 31.92
CA ALA A 46 12.74 -13.46 33.19
C ALA A 46 12.69 -15.00 33.33
N SER A 47 12.33 -15.71 32.27
CA SER A 47 12.36 -17.18 32.23
C SER A 47 13.77 -17.74 32.43
N ALA A 48 14.78 -17.13 31.81
CA ALA A 48 16.17 -17.55 31.99
C ALA A 48 16.66 -17.38 33.44
N LYS A 49 16.31 -16.25 34.08
CA LYS A 49 16.61 -16.04 35.51
C LYS A 49 15.91 -17.07 36.39
N THR A 50 14.63 -17.35 36.12
CA THR A 50 13.85 -18.34 36.86
C THR A 50 14.43 -19.75 36.70
N LEU A 51 14.90 -20.10 35.49
CA LEU A 51 15.57 -21.36 35.23
C LEU A 51 16.92 -21.48 35.94
N ALA A 52 17.68 -20.38 36.06
CA ALA A 52 18.89 -20.34 36.85
C ALA A 52 18.59 -20.60 38.34
N ASN A 53 17.57 -19.91 38.89
CA ASN A 53 17.13 -20.13 40.27
C ASN A 53 16.70 -21.59 40.52
N LYS A 54 15.98 -22.20 39.58
CA LYS A 54 15.64 -23.63 39.62
C LYS A 54 16.89 -24.50 39.77
N LYS A 55 17.91 -24.24 38.96
CA LYS A 55 19.18 -25.00 39.00
C LYS A 55 19.90 -24.82 40.32
N ASP A 56 19.92 -23.61 40.87
CA ASP A 56 20.57 -23.31 42.14
C ASP A 56 19.88 -24.05 43.30
N ILE A 57 18.55 -23.97 43.38
CA ILE A 57 17.75 -24.68 44.41
C ILE A 57 17.90 -26.19 44.25
N SER A 58 17.83 -26.72 43.02
CA SER A 58 18.05 -28.14 42.76
C SER A 58 19.44 -28.59 43.23
N SER A 59 20.48 -27.79 43.00
CA SER A 59 21.83 -28.09 43.46
C SER A 59 21.94 -28.06 44.99
N GLN A 60 21.26 -27.13 45.66
CA GLN A 60 21.21 -27.07 47.13
C GLN A 60 20.49 -28.28 47.72
N ILE A 61 19.37 -28.70 47.13
CA ILE A 61 18.66 -29.93 47.52
C ILE A 61 19.59 -31.14 47.47
N THR A 62 20.32 -31.32 46.35
CA THR A 62 21.27 -32.43 46.21
C THR A 62 22.39 -32.37 47.25
N LYS A 63 22.92 -31.19 47.57
CA LYS A 63 23.93 -31.03 48.64
C LYS A 63 23.38 -31.47 50.00
N LEU A 64 22.18 -31.02 50.37
CA LEU A 64 21.54 -31.39 51.64
C LEU A 64 21.23 -32.89 51.72
N GLN A 65 20.85 -33.51 50.60
CA GLN A 65 20.63 -34.95 50.51
C GLN A 65 21.93 -35.72 50.76
N ASN A 66 23.03 -35.33 50.10
CA ASN A 66 24.34 -35.93 50.32
C ASN A 66 24.82 -35.74 51.78
N GLU A 67 24.62 -34.55 52.36
CA GLU A 67 24.94 -34.32 53.77
C GLU A 67 24.11 -35.20 54.71
N ALA A 68 22.82 -35.41 54.41
CA ALA A 68 21.97 -36.31 55.17
C ALA A 68 22.43 -37.78 55.09
N GLU A 69 22.92 -38.22 53.92
CA GLU A 69 23.55 -39.54 53.74
C GLU A 69 24.85 -39.66 54.52
N ASP A 70 25.70 -38.63 54.51
CA ASP A 70 26.93 -38.60 55.31
C ASP A 70 26.64 -38.67 56.81
N TRP A 71 25.61 -37.96 57.28
CA TRP A 71 25.17 -38.04 58.67
C TRP A 71 24.59 -39.42 59.02
N GLN A 72 23.89 -40.07 58.08
CA GLN A 72 23.44 -41.44 58.24
C GLN A 72 24.63 -42.39 58.43
N TYR A 73 25.64 -42.31 57.57
CA TYR A 73 26.84 -43.14 57.68
C TYR A 73 27.59 -42.90 59.02
N LYS A 74 27.70 -41.64 59.45
CA LYS A 74 28.30 -41.30 60.76
C LYS A 74 27.50 -41.88 61.93
N ALA A 75 26.17 -41.88 61.86
CA ALA A 75 25.32 -42.49 62.87
C ALA A 75 25.53 -44.00 62.96
N GLU A 76 25.60 -44.69 61.82
CA GLU A 76 25.88 -46.13 61.73
C GLU A 76 27.27 -46.48 62.28
N LEU A 77 28.30 -45.68 61.94
CA LEU A 77 29.65 -45.85 62.46
C LEU A 77 29.73 -45.65 63.97
N ALA A 78 28.99 -44.68 64.52
CA ALA A 78 28.92 -44.44 65.95
C ALA A 78 28.25 -45.60 66.68
N LEU A 79 27.18 -46.16 66.11
CA LEU A 79 26.46 -47.32 66.66
C LEU A 79 27.34 -48.58 66.66
N ASN A 80 28.10 -48.82 65.59
CA ASN A 80 29.08 -49.92 65.52
C ASN A 80 30.22 -49.80 66.55
N LYS A 81 30.40 -48.62 67.16
CA LYS A 81 31.39 -48.36 68.22
C LYS A 81 30.73 -48.21 69.59
N ASP A 82 29.46 -48.63 69.73
CA ASP A 82 28.65 -48.54 70.94
C ASP A 82 28.53 -47.11 71.51
N ARG A 83 28.64 -46.08 70.66
CA ARG A 83 28.46 -44.67 71.03
C ARG A 83 27.09 -44.15 70.62
N GLU A 84 26.08 -44.54 71.39
CA GLU A 84 24.69 -44.17 71.12
C GLU A 84 24.44 -42.65 71.19
N ASP A 85 25.16 -41.94 72.04
CA ASP A 85 25.10 -40.48 72.19
C ASP A 85 25.47 -39.77 70.88
N LEU A 86 26.58 -40.17 70.26
CA LEU A 86 27.02 -39.66 68.96
C LEU A 86 26.09 -40.09 67.82
N ALA A 87 25.56 -41.31 67.88
CA ALA A 87 24.59 -41.78 66.88
C ALA A 87 23.31 -40.93 66.90
N ARG A 88 22.78 -40.62 68.09
CA ARG A 88 21.61 -39.73 68.25
C ARG A 88 21.90 -38.32 67.74
N ALA A 89 23.06 -37.76 68.06
CA ALA A 89 23.46 -36.44 67.57
C ALA A 89 23.56 -36.40 66.04
N ALA A 90 24.17 -37.41 65.42
CA ALA A 90 24.26 -37.52 63.96
C ALA A 90 22.87 -37.66 63.30
N LEU A 91 21.96 -38.43 63.87
CA LEU A 91 20.58 -38.53 63.38
C LEU A 91 19.80 -37.22 63.52
N GLN A 92 20.10 -36.42 64.54
CA GLN A 92 19.49 -35.10 64.70
C GLN A 92 19.96 -34.13 63.62
N GLU A 93 21.25 -34.15 63.26
CA GLU A 93 21.77 -33.35 62.13
C GLU A 93 21.21 -33.85 60.79
N LYS A 94 21.14 -35.17 60.58
CA LYS A 94 20.46 -35.75 59.40
C LYS A 94 19.05 -35.21 59.26
N LYS A 95 18.27 -35.22 60.36
CA LYS A 95 16.88 -34.74 60.38
C LYS A 95 16.78 -33.28 59.94
N LYS A 96 17.69 -32.41 60.41
CA LYS A 96 17.73 -30.99 59.98
C LYS A 96 18.00 -30.87 58.48
N CYS A 97 18.98 -31.62 57.95
CA CYS A 97 19.29 -31.62 56.51
C CYS A 97 18.08 -32.09 55.69
N THR A 98 17.38 -33.15 56.12
CA THR A 98 16.19 -33.66 55.41
C THR A 98 15.03 -32.68 55.46
N GLU A 99 14.73 -32.09 56.62
CA GLU A 99 13.65 -31.09 56.76
C GLU A 99 13.94 -29.86 55.88
N HIS A 100 15.18 -29.40 55.82
CA HIS A 100 15.56 -28.27 54.98
C HIS A 100 15.46 -28.61 53.48
N SER A 101 15.87 -29.83 53.09
CA SER A 101 15.71 -30.33 51.72
C SER A 101 14.24 -30.38 51.30
N GLU A 102 13.34 -30.81 52.19
CA GLU A 102 11.89 -30.84 51.93
C GLU A 102 11.29 -29.44 51.74
N VAL A 103 11.75 -28.44 52.49
CA VAL A 103 11.33 -27.05 52.31
C VAL A 103 11.74 -26.54 50.92
N LEU A 104 13.00 -26.75 50.54
CA LEU A 104 13.49 -26.36 49.21
C LEU A 104 12.79 -27.13 48.08
N ALA A 105 12.43 -28.41 48.30
CA ALA A 105 11.68 -29.18 47.31
C ALA A 105 10.28 -28.60 47.04
N LYS A 106 9.60 -28.09 48.08
CA LYS A 106 8.32 -27.39 47.92
C LYS A 106 8.50 -26.07 47.15
N GLU A 107 9.56 -25.32 47.43
CA GLU A 107 9.89 -24.10 46.69
C GLU A 107 10.18 -24.40 45.21
N LEU A 108 10.95 -25.46 44.94
CA LEU A 108 11.27 -25.91 43.60
C LEU A 108 10.01 -26.23 42.78
N ALA A 109 9.01 -26.88 43.41
CA ALA A 109 7.73 -27.19 42.75
C ALA A 109 6.97 -25.92 42.34
N VAL A 110 6.99 -24.87 43.17
CA VAL A 110 6.38 -23.58 42.83
C VAL A 110 7.11 -22.92 41.66
N ILE A 111 8.43 -22.98 41.63
CA ILE A 111 9.25 -22.45 40.53
C ILE A 111 8.99 -23.21 39.24
N ASP A 112 8.82 -24.53 39.30
CA ASP A 112 8.48 -25.35 38.13
C ASP A 112 7.12 -24.97 37.53
N GLU A 113 6.12 -24.71 38.37
CA GLU A 113 4.83 -24.20 37.91
C GLU A 113 4.97 -22.82 37.23
N GLN A 114 5.77 -21.92 37.81
CA GLN A 114 6.04 -20.61 37.24
C GLN A 114 6.75 -20.70 35.88
N ILE A 115 7.74 -21.58 35.74
CA ILE A 115 8.43 -21.83 34.47
C ILE A 115 7.44 -22.33 33.42
N GLY A 116 6.56 -23.26 33.79
CA GLY A 116 5.52 -23.78 32.90
C GLY A 116 4.58 -22.67 32.39
N LYS A 117 4.15 -21.76 33.28
CA LYS A 117 3.32 -20.60 32.90
C LYS A 117 4.06 -19.68 31.94
N LEU A 118 5.30 -19.31 32.26
CA LEU A 118 6.12 -18.44 31.40
C LEU A 118 6.38 -19.05 30.02
N GLN A 119 6.58 -20.37 29.93
CA GLN A 119 6.72 -21.07 28.65
C GLN A 119 5.43 -21.00 27.81
N GLY A 120 4.27 -21.18 28.44
CA GLY A 120 2.97 -21.02 27.79
C GLY A 120 2.75 -19.60 27.27
N GLU A 121 3.06 -18.59 28.10
CA GLU A 121 2.96 -17.17 27.73
C GLU A 121 3.89 -16.82 26.55
N ILE A 122 5.14 -17.32 26.57
CA ILE A 122 6.07 -17.16 25.43
C ILE A 122 5.46 -17.75 24.15
N GLY A 123 4.87 -18.94 24.23
CA GLY A 123 4.23 -19.59 23.07
C GLY A 123 3.09 -18.75 22.50
N GLN A 124 2.20 -18.24 23.37
CA GLN A 124 1.10 -17.36 22.96
C GLN A 124 1.59 -16.06 22.31
N LEU A 125 2.64 -15.43 22.87
CA LEU A 125 3.22 -14.22 22.30
C LEU A 125 3.83 -14.46 20.93
N GLN A 126 4.52 -15.59 20.75
CA GLN A 126 5.11 -15.97 19.47
C GLN A 126 4.05 -16.20 18.40
N GLU A 127 2.95 -16.87 18.73
CA GLU A 127 1.82 -17.08 17.82
C GLU A 127 1.19 -15.75 17.41
N LYS A 128 0.90 -14.88 18.38
CA LYS A 128 0.35 -13.55 18.13
C LYS A 128 1.28 -12.69 17.28
N LEU A 129 2.59 -12.78 17.50
CA LEU A 129 3.60 -12.06 16.74
C LEU A 129 3.68 -12.57 15.29
N ALA A 130 3.52 -13.87 15.07
CA ALA A 130 3.42 -14.44 13.73
C ALA A 130 2.17 -13.94 12.98
N ASP A 131 1.00 -13.89 13.65
CA ASP A 131 -0.24 -13.32 13.09
C ASP A 131 -0.06 -11.83 12.75
N ALA A 132 0.51 -11.04 13.68
CA ALA A 132 0.80 -9.63 13.45
C ALA A 132 1.70 -9.39 12.23
N LYS A 133 2.78 -10.19 12.07
CA LYS A 133 3.67 -10.12 10.90
C LYS A 133 2.96 -10.51 9.60
N ALA A 134 2.10 -11.53 9.62
CA ALA A 134 1.30 -11.91 8.46
C ALA A 134 0.37 -10.76 8.03
N ARG A 135 -0.32 -10.14 8.98
CA ARG A 135 -1.20 -8.98 8.74
C ARG A 135 -0.44 -7.78 8.20
N GLN A 136 0.74 -7.49 8.75
CA GLN A 136 1.61 -6.42 8.26
C GLN A 136 1.91 -6.60 6.77
N LYS A 137 2.29 -7.82 6.37
CA LYS A 137 2.56 -8.15 4.96
C LYS A 137 1.33 -7.95 4.07
N THR A 138 0.15 -8.33 4.55
CA THR A 138 -1.11 -8.11 3.82
C THR A 138 -1.42 -6.63 3.65
N ILE A 139 -1.23 -5.81 4.69
CA ILE A 139 -1.47 -4.35 4.63
C ILE A 139 -0.52 -3.70 3.61
N ILE A 140 0.78 -4.00 3.69
CA ILE A 140 1.79 -3.47 2.76
C ILE A 140 1.46 -3.86 1.31
N MET A 141 1.06 -5.12 1.08
CA MET A 141 0.69 -5.59 -0.26
C MET A 141 -0.56 -4.87 -0.80
N ARG A 142 -1.58 -4.68 0.04
CA ARG A 142 -2.80 -3.94 -0.32
C ARG A 142 -2.47 -2.49 -0.64
N GLN A 143 -1.70 -1.82 0.21
CA GLN A 143 -1.28 -0.44 0.00
C GLN A 143 -0.51 -0.27 -1.31
N LYS A 144 0.41 -1.19 -1.62
CA LYS A 144 1.14 -1.19 -2.90
C LYS A 144 0.21 -1.39 -4.10
N THR A 145 -0.78 -2.28 -3.98
CA THR A 145 -1.75 -2.51 -5.06
C THR A 145 -2.64 -1.29 -5.26
N VAL A 146 -3.11 -0.67 -4.18
CA VAL A 146 -3.94 0.54 -4.22
C VAL A 146 -3.15 1.72 -4.77
N SER A 147 -1.88 1.91 -4.35
CA SER A 147 -1.03 2.99 -4.86
C SER A 147 -0.71 2.83 -6.34
N SER A 148 -0.38 1.61 -6.80
CA SER A 148 -0.19 1.34 -8.23
C SER A 148 -1.46 1.57 -9.04
N ARG A 149 -2.64 1.15 -8.54
CA ARG A 149 -3.92 1.45 -9.19
C ARG A 149 -4.21 2.95 -9.26
N LEU A 150 -3.92 3.69 -8.18
CA LEU A 150 -4.08 5.13 -8.13
C LEU A 150 -3.13 5.83 -9.10
N GLU A 151 -1.88 5.37 -9.21
CA GLU A 151 -0.89 5.88 -10.17
C GLU A 151 -1.33 5.63 -11.62
N VAL A 152 -1.80 4.42 -11.94
CA VAL A 152 -2.40 4.11 -13.25
C VAL A 152 -3.61 5.00 -13.52
N LYS A 153 -4.52 5.15 -12.56
CA LYS A 153 -5.69 6.03 -12.74
C LYS A 153 -5.28 7.49 -12.90
N ARG A 154 -4.32 7.99 -12.12
CA ARG A 154 -3.78 9.34 -12.26
C ARG A 154 -3.10 9.54 -13.60
N THR A 155 -2.35 8.57 -14.11
CA THR A 155 -1.70 8.68 -15.43
C THR A 155 -2.68 8.59 -16.59
N LEU A 156 -3.81 7.90 -16.40
CA LEU A 156 -4.93 7.89 -17.35
C LEU A 156 -5.76 9.18 -17.29
N ASP A 157 -6.06 9.69 -16.09
CA ASP A 157 -6.77 10.96 -15.86
C ASP A 157 -5.91 12.18 -16.24
N ASN A 158 -4.57 12.08 -16.15
CA ASN A 158 -3.67 13.18 -16.49
C ASN A 158 -3.38 13.21 -18.00
N SER A 159 -4.24 13.94 -18.70
CA SER A 159 -3.93 14.78 -19.88
C SER A 159 -3.33 14.14 -21.14
N LYS A 160 -3.05 12.83 -21.21
CA LYS A 160 -2.54 12.21 -22.45
C LYS A 160 -3.65 11.94 -23.48
N VAL A 161 -4.87 11.67 -23.02
CA VAL A 161 -6.03 11.53 -23.90
C VAL A 161 -6.45 12.90 -24.44
N ASP A 162 -6.56 13.91 -23.58
CA ASP A 162 -6.89 15.29 -24.01
C ASP A 162 -5.80 15.92 -24.89
N ALA A 163 -4.51 15.69 -24.59
CA ALA A 163 -3.43 16.19 -25.45
C ALA A 163 -3.34 15.46 -26.79
N ALA A 164 -3.77 14.19 -26.88
CA ALA A 164 -3.86 13.47 -28.14
C ALA A 164 -5.07 13.94 -28.97
N MET A 165 -6.22 14.19 -28.34
CA MET A 165 -7.41 14.76 -29.00
C MET A 165 -7.17 16.20 -29.48
N GLY A 166 -6.54 17.05 -28.67
CA GLY A 166 -6.22 18.43 -29.07
C GLY A 166 -5.21 18.52 -30.22
N ARG A 167 -4.31 17.54 -30.38
CA ARG A 167 -3.44 17.43 -31.56
C ARG A 167 -4.22 17.01 -32.81
N PHE A 168 -5.20 16.12 -32.67
CA PHE A 168 -6.08 15.74 -33.77
C PHE A 168 -6.90 16.94 -34.28
N GLU A 169 -7.52 17.70 -33.38
CA GLU A 169 -8.25 18.93 -33.75
C GLU A 169 -7.36 20.03 -34.37
N GLN A 170 -6.06 20.07 -34.02
CA GLN A 170 -5.10 20.96 -34.69
C GLN A 170 -4.74 20.47 -36.09
N TYR A 171 -4.66 19.15 -36.31
CA TYR A 171 -4.46 18.57 -37.63
C TYR A 171 -5.67 18.79 -38.54
N GLU A 172 -6.89 18.60 -38.02
CA GLU A 172 -8.14 18.81 -38.74
C GLU A 172 -8.27 20.28 -39.20
N ARG A 173 -8.07 21.25 -38.30
CA ARG A 173 -8.04 22.68 -38.66
C ARG A 173 -6.98 23.05 -39.70
N LYS A 174 -5.83 22.36 -39.70
CA LYS A 174 -4.79 22.58 -40.71
C LYS A 174 -5.19 22.02 -42.07
N ILE A 175 -5.89 20.90 -42.09
CA ILE A 175 -6.43 20.31 -43.33
C ILE A 175 -7.52 21.23 -43.86
N ASP A 176 -8.46 21.69 -43.03
CA ASP A 176 -9.51 22.62 -43.44
C ASP A 176 -8.94 23.95 -44.01
N ASP A 177 -7.89 24.49 -43.38
CA ASP A 177 -7.22 25.70 -43.88
C ASP A 177 -6.49 25.47 -45.21
N LEU A 178 -5.86 24.30 -45.39
CA LEU A 178 -5.25 23.92 -46.65
C LEU A 178 -6.30 23.68 -47.75
N GLU A 179 -7.42 23.04 -47.44
CA GLU A 179 -8.56 22.87 -48.36
C GLU A 179 -9.16 24.22 -48.74
N SER A 180 -9.34 25.12 -47.78
CA SER A 180 -9.80 26.50 -48.01
C SER A 180 -8.82 27.29 -48.89
N GLN A 181 -7.51 27.11 -48.71
CA GLN A 181 -6.49 27.73 -49.57
C GLN A 181 -6.52 27.16 -50.99
N VAL A 182 -6.79 25.86 -51.16
CA VAL A 182 -6.97 25.23 -52.49
C VAL A 182 -8.23 25.75 -53.17
N GLU A 183 -9.36 25.82 -52.47
CA GLU A 183 -10.60 26.42 -52.99
C GLU A 183 -10.40 27.91 -53.36
N ALA A 184 -9.68 28.67 -52.54
CA ALA A 184 -9.36 30.06 -52.85
C ALA A 184 -8.43 30.21 -54.06
N TYR A 185 -7.50 29.27 -54.27
CA TYR A 185 -6.63 29.24 -55.45
C TYR A 185 -7.39 28.90 -56.73
N ASP A 186 -8.42 28.05 -56.63
CA ASP A 186 -9.34 27.74 -57.73
C ASP A 186 -10.31 28.89 -58.01
N LEU A 187 -10.71 29.67 -56.99
CA LEU A 187 -11.53 30.88 -57.16
C LEU A 187 -10.76 32.05 -57.78
N GLY A 188 -9.42 32.04 -57.69
CA GLY A 188 -8.54 33.10 -58.19
C GLY A 188 -8.11 32.96 -59.66
N LYS A 189 -8.43 31.85 -60.34
CA LYS A 189 -8.16 31.69 -61.77
C LYS A 189 -9.38 32.11 -62.58
N LYS A 190 -9.25 33.22 -63.32
CA LYS A 190 -10.16 33.56 -64.42
C LYS A 190 -10.35 32.31 -65.29
N THR A 191 -11.59 31.88 -65.45
CA THR A 191 -11.88 30.75 -66.33
C THR A 191 -11.81 31.22 -67.78
N LEU A 192 -11.48 30.33 -68.71
CA LEU A 192 -11.45 30.64 -70.15
C LEU A 192 -12.78 31.26 -70.63
N ALA A 193 -13.89 30.93 -69.96
CA ALA A 193 -15.21 31.48 -70.22
C ALA A 193 -15.32 32.98 -69.87
N ASP A 194 -14.60 33.45 -68.84
CA ASP A 194 -14.56 34.87 -68.47
C ASP A 194 -13.77 35.70 -69.50
N GLU A 195 -12.70 35.13 -70.09
CA GLU A 195 -11.96 35.78 -71.18
C GLU A 195 -12.77 35.89 -72.47
N PHE A 196 -13.67 34.94 -72.75
CA PHE A 196 -14.60 35.03 -73.89
C PHE A 196 -15.73 36.04 -73.66
N ALA A 197 -16.20 36.23 -72.42
CA ALA A 197 -17.22 37.22 -72.08
C ALA A 197 -16.70 38.66 -72.25
N ASP A 198 -15.45 38.91 -71.85
CA ASP A 198 -14.79 40.23 -72.02
C ASP A 198 -14.62 40.58 -73.52
N LEU A 199 -14.30 39.59 -74.36
CA LEU A 199 -14.23 39.75 -75.83
C LEU A 199 -15.61 40.03 -76.47
N GLU A 200 -16.68 39.44 -75.94
CA GLU A 200 -18.05 39.65 -76.46
C GLU A 200 -18.67 41.00 -76.05
N SER A 201 -18.11 41.65 -75.01
CA SER A 201 -18.49 43.01 -74.58
C SER A 201 -17.87 44.14 -75.41
N ASP A 202 -16.68 43.93 -75.99
CA ASP A 202 -16.03 44.97 -76.80
C ASP A 202 -16.70 45.12 -78.18
N ASP A 203 -17.14 44.03 -78.82
CA ASP A 203 -17.82 44.08 -80.13
C ASP A 203 -19.20 44.76 -80.08
N LYS A 204 -19.92 44.68 -78.95
CA LYS A 204 -21.27 45.29 -78.80
C LYS A 204 -21.22 46.80 -78.59
N ILE A 205 -20.11 47.35 -78.06
CA ILE A 205 -19.96 48.79 -77.79
C ILE A 205 -19.61 49.55 -79.08
N ASP A 206 -18.81 48.96 -79.96
CA ASP A 206 -18.47 49.57 -81.25
C ASP A 206 -19.68 49.63 -82.22
N ASP A 207 -20.53 48.61 -82.21
CA ASP A 207 -21.78 48.59 -82.99
C ASP A 207 -22.80 49.63 -82.49
N GLU A 208 -22.91 49.86 -81.18
CA GLU A 208 -23.78 50.90 -80.60
C GLU A 208 -23.26 52.33 -80.88
N LEU A 209 -21.94 52.52 -80.96
CA LEU A 209 -21.31 53.81 -81.26
C LEU A 209 -21.43 54.19 -82.76
N ALA A 210 -21.39 53.18 -83.65
CA ALA A 210 -21.70 53.34 -85.08
C ALA A 210 -23.18 53.67 -85.32
N ALA A 211 -24.10 53.06 -84.56
CA ALA A 211 -25.53 53.33 -84.61
C ALA A 211 -25.87 54.75 -84.10
N LEU A 212 -25.18 55.24 -83.07
CA LEU A 212 -25.30 56.61 -82.55
C LEU A 212 -24.79 57.67 -83.54
N LYS A 213 -23.68 57.42 -84.23
CA LYS A 213 -23.16 58.33 -85.29
C LYS A 213 -24.10 58.43 -86.50
N LYS A 214 -24.75 57.32 -86.91
CA LYS A 214 -25.77 57.34 -87.98
C LYS A 214 -27.05 58.07 -87.58
N LYS A 215 -27.45 58.00 -86.30
CA LYS A 215 -28.66 58.67 -85.77
C LYS A 215 -28.55 60.20 -85.68
N VAL A 216 -27.35 60.76 -85.56
CA VAL A 216 -27.16 62.23 -85.42
C VAL A 216 -27.08 62.95 -86.78
N GLN A 217 -26.77 62.26 -87.88
CA GLN A 217 -26.60 62.88 -89.21
C GLN A 217 -27.80 62.75 -90.16
N THR A 218 -28.90 62.08 -89.79
CA THR A 218 -30.00 61.85 -90.75
C THR A 218 -31.39 62.27 -90.24
N LYS A 219 -31.82 63.41 -90.81
CA LYS A 219 -33.19 63.91 -91.07
C LYS A 219 -33.74 65.04 -90.19
N PRO A 220 -34.24 66.09 -90.86
CA PRO A 220 -35.66 66.13 -91.14
C PRO A 220 -35.95 66.06 -92.65
N THR A 221 -36.86 65.19 -93.07
CA THR A 221 -38.13 65.54 -93.76
C THR A 221 -38.85 64.32 -94.37
N LYS A 222 -40.09 64.15 -93.90
CA LYS A 222 -41.36 63.84 -94.60
C LYS A 222 -41.51 62.68 -95.61
N ALA A 223 -42.44 61.78 -95.23
CA ALA A 223 -43.71 61.47 -95.90
C ALA A 223 -43.85 60.22 -96.80
N LYS A 224 -45.04 59.61 -96.59
CA LYS A 224 -45.90 58.78 -97.48
C LYS A 224 -45.83 57.25 -97.39
N THR A 225 -46.91 56.69 -96.80
CA THR A 225 -47.83 55.63 -97.32
C THR A 225 -47.26 54.28 -97.76
N ALA A 226 -47.90 53.13 -97.66
CA ALA A 226 -49.07 52.56 -97.00
C ALA A 226 -49.23 51.15 -97.62
N ALA A 227 -49.62 50.14 -96.82
CA ALA A 227 -50.20 48.86 -97.27
C ALA A 227 -49.27 47.90 -98.09
N SER A 228 -49.43 46.58 -98.17
CA SER A 228 -50.48 45.67 -97.73
C SER A 228 -49.96 44.21 -97.82
N LYS A 229 -50.39 43.39 -96.86
CA LYS A 229 -50.92 42.00 -96.97
C LYS A 229 -50.19 40.89 -97.74
N ALA A 230 -50.17 39.77 -97.01
CA ALA A 230 -49.97 38.37 -97.39
C ALA A 230 -51.02 37.78 -98.35
N LYS A 231 -50.75 36.51 -98.73
CA LYS A 231 -51.49 35.52 -99.55
C LYS A 231 -51.30 35.71 -101.06
N LYS A 232 -51.01 34.68 -101.86
CA LYS A 232 -51.44 33.29 -101.78
C LYS A 232 -50.54 32.44 -102.68
#